data_AF-A0A6H5GRQ6-F1
#
_entry.id   AF-A0A6H5GRQ6-F1
#
_cell.length_a   1.000
_cell.length_b   1.000
_cell.length_c   1.000
_cell.angle_alpha   90.00
_cell.angle_beta   90.00
_cell.angle_gamma   90.00
#
_symmetry.space_group_name_H-M   'P 1'
#
loop_
_entity.id
_entity.type
_entity.pdbx_description
1 polymer ?
#
loop_
_entity_poly.entity_id
_entity_poly.type
_entity_poly.pdbx_seq_one_letter_code
_entity_poly.pdbx_strand_id
1 'polypeptide(L)'
;MRLKSCMICFIGTVALTLVFLIFGDEQAGLQNFVSDTHRHIRDNFKIIKLATFCNSSRCIPIKFEPSLFPPHVANEEIHAFRPLIIQDAVRKCGSVLFMENDQRLTTGGINNLVNVASQRGILTWRAPVSVMAMTHPRMLRYLATTSEESLLFTPMVDSSRLIVYNTAAVSRNILLPWVKCTLKHDCIQPLGAQSVGCRFDKKPVYRYSGCHGHDTSALSVLLGFAFKFDTDSYSIQQEVTKVRGF
;
A
#
# COMPACT_ATOMS: atom_id res chain seq x y z
N MET A 1 50.15 9.70 -54.27
CA MET A 1 49.92 8.51 -53.42
C MET A 1 49.32 8.81 -52.03
N ARG A 2 48.73 9.99 -51.76
CA ARG A 2 48.22 10.33 -50.40
C ARG A 2 46.70 10.20 -50.19
N LEU A 3 45.90 10.00 -51.24
CA LEU A 3 44.43 9.90 -51.11
C LEU A 3 43.95 8.50 -50.66
N LYS A 4 44.66 7.42 -51.02
CA LYS A 4 44.23 6.05 -50.70
C LYS A 4 44.31 5.73 -49.20
N SER A 5 45.29 6.28 -48.48
CA SER A 5 45.41 6.07 -47.02
C SER A 5 44.33 6.79 -46.22
N CYS A 6 43.78 7.90 -46.71
CA CYS A 6 42.76 8.66 -45.99
C CYS A 6 41.39 7.97 -46.02
N MET A 7 41.02 7.35 -47.16
CA MET A 7 39.78 6.56 -47.27
C MET A 7 39.78 5.31 -46.38
N ILE A 8 40.92 4.63 -46.23
CA ILE A 8 41.01 3.42 -45.41
C ILE A 8 40.81 3.76 -43.92
N CYS A 9 41.38 4.86 -43.44
CA CYS A 9 41.13 5.32 -42.07
C CYS A 9 39.67 5.69 -41.83
N PHE A 10 39.00 6.33 -42.79
CA PHE A 10 37.60 6.74 -42.64
C PHE A 10 36.64 5.54 -42.64
N ILE A 11 36.91 4.52 -43.45
CA ILE A 11 36.12 3.29 -43.45
C ILE A 11 36.32 2.52 -42.13
N GLY A 12 37.54 2.50 -41.59
CA GLY A 12 37.85 1.85 -40.31
C GLY A 12 37.13 2.49 -39.11
N THR A 13 37.08 3.83 -39.04
CA THR A 13 36.38 4.53 -37.95
C THR A 13 34.87 4.39 -38.04
N VAL A 14 34.30 4.43 -39.24
CA VAL A 14 32.85 4.20 -39.45
C VAL A 14 32.47 2.76 -39.12
N ALA A 15 33.28 1.77 -39.52
CA ALA A 15 33.03 0.37 -39.17
C ALA A 15 33.11 0.13 -37.66
N LEU A 16 34.11 0.71 -36.98
CA LEU A 16 34.27 0.53 -35.52
C LEU A 16 33.12 1.19 -34.74
N THR A 17 32.67 2.38 -35.16
CA THR A 17 31.53 3.07 -34.52
C THR A 17 30.20 2.33 -34.75
N LEU A 18 29.97 1.76 -35.93
CA LEU A 18 28.81 0.90 -36.20
C LEU A 18 28.82 -0.36 -35.32
N VAL A 19 29.98 -0.99 -35.13
CA VAL A 19 30.12 -2.15 -34.24
C VAL A 19 29.76 -1.76 -32.79
N PHE A 20 30.25 -0.63 -32.27
CA PHE A 20 29.91 -0.17 -30.92
C PHE A 20 28.42 0.19 -30.75
N LEU A 21 27.76 0.72 -31.79
CA LEU A 21 26.33 1.03 -31.72
C LEU A 21 25.46 -0.25 -31.75
N ILE A 22 25.85 -1.26 -32.52
CA ILE A 22 25.12 -2.55 -32.59
C ILE A 22 25.27 -3.31 -31.26
N PHE A 23 26.48 -3.33 -30.66
CA PHE A 23 26.70 -3.99 -29.38
C PHE A 23 26.16 -3.20 -28.17
N GLY A 24 26.00 -1.88 -28.27
CA GLY A 24 25.44 -1.05 -27.20
C GLY A 24 23.97 -1.32 -26.91
N ASP A 25 23.19 -1.65 -27.95
CA ASP A 25 21.75 -1.94 -27.83
C ASP A 25 21.50 -3.34 -27.22
N GLU A 26 22.37 -4.30 -27.52
CA GLU A 26 22.32 -5.67 -26.98
C GLU A 26 22.66 -5.71 -25.48
N GLN A 27 23.51 -4.80 -25.01
CA GLN A 27 23.93 -4.71 -23.60
C GLN A 27 22.80 -4.25 -22.68
N ALA A 28 21.91 -3.36 -23.15
CA ALA A 28 20.75 -2.92 -22.40
C ALA A 28 19.72 -4.05 -22.22
N GLY A 29 19.50 -4.86 -23.26
CA GLY A 29 18.65 -6.06 -23.19
C GLY A 29 19.18 -7.11 -22.23
N LEU A 30 20.49 -7.37 -22.24
CA LEU A 30 21.13 -8.32 -21.36
C LEU A 30 21.13 -7.85 -19.89
N GLN A 31 21.36 -6.56 -19.63
CA GLN A 31 21.28 -6.00 -18.27
C GLN A 31 19.86 -6.08 -17.69
N ASN A 32 18.84 -5.79 -18.49
CA ASN A 32 17.44 -5.95 -18.07
C ASN A 32 17.10 -7.42 -17.82
N PHE A 33 17.53 -8.34 -18.69
CA PHE A 33 17.32 -9.78 -18.52
C PHE A 33 18.01 -10.33 -17.26
N VAL A 34 19.26 -9.94 -17.00
CA VAL A 34 20.01 -10.33 -15.80
C VAL A 34 19.35 -9.77 -14.54
N SER A 35 18.90 -8.51 -14.57
CA SER A 35 18.17 -7.87 -13.47
C SER A 35 16.85 -8.58 -13.16
N ASP A 36 16.07 -8.91 -14.20
CA ASP A 36 14.79 -9.61 -14.06
C ASP A 36 14.98 -11.06 -13.60
N THR A 37 16.03 -11.74 -14.07
CA THR A 37 16.37 -13.10 -13.63
C THR A 37 16.79 -13.11 -12.16
N HIS A 38 17.63 -12.16 -11.73
CA HIS A 38 18.01 -12.00 -10.33
C HIS A 38 16.80 -11.68 -9.43
N ARG A 39 15.86 -10.87 -9.91
CA ARG A 39 14.61 -10.57 -9.20
C ARG A 39 13.76 -11.84 -9.04
N HIS A 40 13.53 -12.59 -10.11
CA HIS A 40 12.79 -13.85 -10.06
C HIS A 40 13.42 -14.87 -9.12
N ILE A 41 14.74 -15.03 -9.14
CA ILE A 41 15.45 -15.95 -8.23
C ILE A 41 15.27 -15.52 -6.77
N ARG A 42 15.42 -14.22 -6.48
CA ARG A 42 15.25 -13.66 -5.13
C ARG A 42 13.83 -13.90 -4.61
N ASP A 43 12.82 -13.64 -5.43
CA ASP A 43 11.42 -13.78 -5.03
C ASP A 43 11.02 -15.24 -4.83
N ASN A 44 11.49 -16.15 -5.70
CA ASN A 44 11.31 -17.58 -5.52
C ASN A 44 11.96 -18.07 -4.21
N PHE A 45 13.16 -17.58 -3.89
CA PHE A 45 13.83 -17.93 -2.64
C PHE A 45 13.05 -17.46 -1.40
N LYS A 46 12.46 -16.25 -1.43
CA LYS A 46 11.61 -15.74 -0.35
C LYS A 46 10.37 -16.63 -0.13
N ILE A 47 9.70 -17.03 -1.21
CA ILE A 47 8.50 -17.89 -1.13
C ILE A 47 8.85 -19.26 -0.56
N ILE A 48 9.96 -19.87 -1.00
CA ILE A 48 10.43 -21.17 -0.47
C ILE A 48 10.69 -21.06 1.03
N LYS A 49 11.35 -19.99 1.49
CA LYS A 49 11.59 -19.77 2.91
C LYS A 49 10.30 -19.58 3.70
N LEU A 50 9.32 -18.83 3.18
CA LEU A 50 8.00 -18.70 3.81
C LEU A 50 7.24 -20.03 3.87
N ALA A 51 7.31 -20.84 2.81
CA ALA A 51 6.71 -22.16 2.76
C ALA A 51 7.24 -23.08 3.86
N THR A 52 8.53 -22.99 4.22
CA THR A 52 9.08 -23.76 5.35
C THR A 52 8.48 -23.37 6.71
N PHE A 53 8.11 -22.10 6.92
CA PHE A 53 7.38 -21.67 8.12
C PHE A 53 5.90 -22.07 8.08
N CYS A 54 5.33 -22.15 6.88
CA CYS A 54 3.96 -22.59 6.62
C CYS A 54 3.86 -24.10 6.36
N ASN A 55 4.46 -24.90 7.24
CA ASN A 55 4.47 -26.36 7.15
C ASN A 55 3.16 -27.00 7.67
N SER A 56 2.00 -26.52 7.22
CA SER A 56 0.70 -27.13 7.54
C SER A 56 -0.31 -26.89 6.42
N SER A 57 -1.33 -27.74 6.31
CA SER A 57 -2.43 -27.56 5.35
C SER A 57 -3.26 -26.29 5.57
N ARG A 58 -3.06 -25.59 6.70
CA ARG A 58 -3.79 -24.37 7.09
C ARG A 58 -3.00 -23.08 6.84
N CYS A 59 -1.78 -23.15 6.32
CA CYS A 59 -1.04 -21.97 5.88
C CYS A 59 -0.56 -22.16 4.43
N ILE A 60 -0.82 -21.17 3.58
CA ILE A 60 -0.43 -21.19 2.17
C ILE A 60 0.18 -19.83 1.83
N PRO A 61 1.46 -19.77 1.42
CA PRO A 61 2.04 -18.54 0.86
C PRO A 61 1.37 -18.21 -0.47
N ILE A 62 0.93 -16.96 -0.64
CA ILE A 62 0.35 -16.46 -1.88
C ILE A 62 1.22 -15.32 -2.39
N LYS A 63 1.68 -15.40 -3.65
CA LYS A 63 2.44 -14.33 -4.28
C LYS A 63 1.49 -13.22 -4.74
N PHE A 64 1.79 -11.98 -4.35
CA PHE A 64 1.18 -10.79 -4.93
C PHE A 64 2.10 -10.25 -6.03
N GLU A 65 1.53 -9.96 -7.20
CA GLU A 65 2.28 -9.53 -8.39
C GLU A 65 1.98 -8.05 -8.67
N PRO A 66 2.77 -7.10 -8.12
CA PRO A 66 2.49 -5.67 -8.21
C PRO A 66 2.64 -5.13 -9.64
N SER A 67 3.36 -5.84 -10.51
CA SER A 67 3.57 -5.47 -11.92
C SER A 67 2.28 -5.47 -12.75
N LEU A 68 1.22 -6.13 -12.28
CA LEU A 68 -0.10 -6.12 -12.90
C LEU A 68 -0.91 -4.84 -12.61
N PHE A 69 -0.37 -3.94 -11.79
CA PHE A 69 -1.03 -2.72 -11.33
C PHE A 69 -0.22 -1.48 -11.73
N PRO A 70 -0.79 -0.27 -11.60
CA PRO A 70 -0.04 0.96 -11.84
C PRO A 70 1.27 1.00 -11.04
N PRO A 71 2.37 1.58 -11.58
CA PRO A 71 3.71 1.46 -10.99
C PRO A 71 3.81 1.88 -9.52
N HIS A 72 3.02 2.87 -9.09
CA HIS A 72 3.03 3.34 -7.70
C HIS A 72 2.50 2.32 -6.70
N VAL A 73 1.73 1.31 -7.13
CA VAL A 73 1.27 0.22 -6.26
C VAL A 73 2.44 -0.61 -5.72
N ALA A 74 3.54 -0.68 -6.47
CA ALA A 74 4.76 -1.36 -6.04
C ALA A 74 5.57 -0.56 -5.01
N ASN A 75 5.25 0.72 -4.77
CA ASN A 75 5.95 1.51 -3.76
C ASN A 75 5.49 1.07 -2.36
N GLU A 76 6.41 0.45 -1.62
CA GLU A 76 6.16 -0.05 -0.28
C GLU A 76 5.84 1.08 0.72
N GLU A 77 6.37 2.29 0.54
CA GLU A 77 6.20 3.41 1.49
C GLU A 77 4.74 3.90 1.60
N ILE A 78 3.99 3.80 0.50
CA ILE A 78 2.60 4.29 0.45
C ILE A 78 1.58 3.18 0.72
N HIS A 79 2.04 1.93 0.87
CA HIS A 79 1.23 0.74 1.12
C HIS A 79 0.01 0.58 0.20
N ALA A 80 0.09 1.09 -1.04
CA ALA A 80 -1.01 1.03 -1.99
C ALA A 80 -1.40 -0.42 -2.36
N PHE A 81 -0.51 -1.39 -2.20
CA PHE A 81 -0.84 -2.81 -2.40
C PHE A 81 -1.80 -3.38 -1.34
N ARG A 82 -1.81 -2.85 -0.10
CA ARG A 82 -2.55 -3.41 1.03
C ARG A 82 -4.05 -3.57 0.74
N PRO A 83 -4.77 -2.55 0.21
CA PRO A 83 -6.20 -2.68 -0.08
C PRO A 83 -6.50 -3.74 -1.14
N LEU A 84 -5.60 -3.94 -2.11
CA LEU A 84 -5.74 -4.95 -3.16
C LEU A 84 -5.65 -6.36 -2.59
N ILE A 85 -4.66 -6.60 -1.73
CA ILE A 85 -4.46 -7.89 -1.05
C ILE A 85 -5.66 -8.20 -0.15
N ILE A 86 -6.10 -7.23 0.68
CA ILE A 86 -7.24 -7.41 1.58
C ILE A 86 -8.52 -7.68 0.79
N GLN A 87 -8.80 -6.91 -0.27
CA GLN A 87 -10.00 -7.12 -1.09
C GLN A 87 -10.02 -8.51 -1.73
N ASP A 88 -8.89 -8.98 -2.28
CA ASP A 88 -8.82 -10.30 -2.89
C ASP A 88 -8.99 -11.42 -1.84
N ALA A 89 -8.35 -11.29 -0.69
CA ALA A 89 -8.45 -12.25 0.40
C ALA A 89 -9.88 -12.32 0.99
N VAL A 90 -10.51 -11.18 1.26
CA VAL A 90 -11.90 -11.10 1.75
C VAL A 90 -12.88 -11.72 0.77
N ARG A 91 -12.69 -11.47 -0.54
CA ARG A 91 -13.54 -12.06 -1.59
C ARG A 91 -13.45 -13.58 -1.62
N LYS A 92 -12.25 -14.14 -1.41
CA LYS A 92 -12.01 -15.60 -1.44
C LYS A 92 -12.44 -16.30 -0.16
N CYS A 93 -12.22 -15.69 1.00
CA CYS A 93 -12.38 -16.33 2.31
C CYS A 93 -13.67 -15.95 3.04
N GLY A 94 -14.41 -14.93 2.57
CA GLY A 94 -15.60 -14.40 3.25
C GLY A 94 -15.29 -13.51 4.44
N SER A 95 -14.20 -13.76 5.17
CA SER A 95 -13.67 -12.87 6.21
C SER A 95 -12.17 -13.07 6.39
N VAL A 96 -11.45 -12.02 6.79
CA VAL A 96 -10.00 -12.09 7.07
C VAL A 96 -9.62 -11.30 8.32
N LEU A 97 -8.63 -11.80 9.06
CA LEU A 97 -7.80 -10.99 9.94
C LEU A 97 -6.53 -10.65 9.17
N PHE A 98 -6.38 -9.39 8.81
CA PHE A 98 -5.16 -8.84 8.22
C PHE A 98 -4.24 -8.31 9.32
N MET A 99 -2.95 -8.56 9.18
CA MET A 99 -1.89 -8.07 10.05
C MET A 99 -0.66 -7.78 9.19
N GLU A 100 -0.02 -6.63 9.43
CA GLU A 100 1.29 -6.32 8.88
C GLU A 100 2.39 -7.21 9.46
N ASN A 101 3.53 -7.25 8.77
CA ASN A 101 4.65 -8.13 9.10
C ASN A 101 5.34 -7.77 10.44
N ASP A 102 5.09 -6.58 10.98
CA ASP A 102 5.60 -6.08 12.25
C ASP A 102 4.61 -6.32 13.41
N GLN A 103 3.41 -6.85 13.13
CA GLN A 103 2.40 -7.14 14.13
C GLN A 103 2.50 -8.57 14.67
N ARG A 104 2.22 -8.74 15.97
CA ARG A 104 2.19 -10.05 16.62
C ARG A 104 0.99 -10.21 17.54
N LEU A 105 0.29 -11.34 17.43
CA LEU A 105 -0.70 -11.74 18.42
C LEU A 105 0.01 -12.19 19.70
N THR A 106 -0.31 -11.53 20.81
CA THR A 106 0.23 -11.85 22.14
C THR A 106 -0.72 -12.75 22.95
N THR A 107 -1.93 -12.97 22.44
CA THR A 107 -2.97 -13.81 23.05
C THR A 107 -3.68 -14.63 21.99
N GLY A 108 -4.12 -15.84 22.35
CA GLY A 108 -5.00 -16.66 21.50
C GLY A 108 -6.47 -16.27 21.59
N GLY A 109 -6.86 -15.46 22.58
CA GLY A 109 -8.25 -15.08 22.85
C GLY A 109 -8.71 -13.88 22.02
N ILE A 110 -8.90 -14.05 20.70
CA ILE A 110 -9.41 -12.99 19.81
C ILE A 110 -10.92 -13.08 19.55
N ASN A 111 -11.62 -14.05 20.16
CA ASN A 111 -13.03 -14.32 19.88
C ASN A 111 -13.93 -13.09 20.07
N ASN A 112 -13.67 -12.26 21.08
CA ASN A 112 -14.45 -11.04 21.28
C ASN A 112 -14.28 -10.06 20.09
N LEU A 113 -13.04 -9.87 19.62
CA LEU A 113 -12.77 -9.01 18.46
C LEU A 113 -13.44 -9.57 17.20
N VAL A 114 -13.38 -10.89 17.01
CA VAL A 114 -14.02 -11.58 15.88
C VAL A 114 -15.54 -11.44 15.93
N ASN A 115 -16.16 -11.58 17.10
CA ASN A 115 -17.61 -11.42 17.31
C ASN A 115 -18.06 -9.98 17.07
N VAL A 116 -17.31 -9.00 17.57
CA VAL A 116 -17.60 -7.58 17.35
C VAL A 116 -17.48 -7.25 15.86
N ALA A 117 -16.42 -7.72 15.21
CA ALA A 117 -16.20 -7.51 13.79
C ALA A 117 -17.25 -8.21 12.91
N SER A 118 -17.76 -9.38 13.30
CA SER A 118 -18.79 -10.09 12.53
C SER A 118 -20.12 -9.33 12.50
N GLN A 119 -20.45 -8.63 13.59
CA GLN A 119 -21.64 -7.79 13.69
C GLN A 119 -21.49 -6.46 12.94
N ARG A 120 -20.29 -5.86 12.99
CA ARG A 120 -20.01 -4.53 12.41
C ARG A 120 -19.53 -4.59 10.96
N GLY A 121 -19.11 -5.75 10.50
CA GLY A 121 -18.53 -5.99 9.17
C GLY A 121 -17.03 -5.66 9.07
N ILE A 122 -16.53 -4.67 9.82
CA ILE A 122 -15.11 -4.33 9.87
C ILE A 122 -14.72 -3.84 11.27
N LEU A 123 -13.50 -4.16 11.70
CA LEU A 123 -12.94 -3.71 12.97
C LEU A 123 -11.46 -3.35 12.83
N THR A 124 -11.10 -2.21 13.41
CA THR A 124 -9.73 -1.67 13.48
C THR A 124 -9.48 -0.97 14.83
N TRP A 125 -8.35 -0.29 14.98
CA TRP A 125 -7.96 0.47 16.16
C TRP A 125 -7.88 1.95 15.85
N ARG A 126 -8.15 2.80 16.84
CA ARG A 126 -7.96 4.26 16.73
C ARG A 126 -6.50 4.63 16.91
N ALA A 127 -6.01 5.50 16.05
CA ALA A 127 -4.74 6.20 16.22
C ALA A 127 -4.98 7.59 16.85
N PRO A 128 -4.03 8.12 17.66
CA PRO A 128 -4.19 9.38 18.41
C PRO A 128 -3.96 10.63 17.55
N VAL A 129 -4.43 10.64 16.30
CA VAL A 129 -4.32 11.76 15.35
C VAL A 129 -5.61 11.86 14.54
N SER A 130 -6.04 13.05 14.15
CA SER A 130 -7.25 13.22 13.35
C SER A 130 -7.05 12.84 11.89
N VAL A 131 -8.13 12.45 11.21
CA VAL A 131 -8.12 12.19 9.76
C VAL A 131 -7.65 13.41 8.98
N MET A 132 -8.13 14.60 9.33
CA MET A 132 -7.69 15.85 8.70
C MET A 132 -6.20 16.14 8.88
N ALA A 133 -5.61 15.78 10.02
CA ALA A 133 -4.19 16.01 10.26
C ALA A 133 -3.28 15.16 9.36
N MET A 134 -3.76 13.98 8.94
CA MET A 134 -2.99 12.98 8.18
C MET A 134 -3.45 12.81 6.74
N THR A 135 -4.42 13.60 6.27
CA THR A 135 -4.98 13.43 4.92
C THR A 135 -4.73 14.66 4.08
N HIS A 136 -3.98 14.47 2.99
CA HIS A 136 -3.73 15.54 2.04
C HIS A 136 -5.05 16.07 1.45
N PRO A 137 -5.29 17.40 1.36
CA PRO A 137 -6.57 17.96 0.93
C PRO A 137 -7.06 17.49 -0.45
N ARG A 138 -6.13 17.17 -1.35
CA ARG A 138 -6.49 16.64 -2.69
C ARG A 138 -7.11 15.24 -2.63
N MET A 139 -6.75 14.39 -1.66
CA MET A 139 -7.42 13.09 -1.48
C MET A 139 -8.87 13.28 -1.05
N LEU A 140 -9.15 14.23 -0.16
CA LEU A 140 -10.51 14.55 0.29
C LEU A 140 -11.40 14.98 -0.89
N ARG A 141 -10.88 15.88 -1.72
CA ARG A 141 -11.55 16.30 -2.96
C ARG A 141 -11.81 15.13 -3.89
N TYR A 142 -10.84 14.22 -4.04
CA TYR A 142 -10.99 13.03 -4.87
C TYR A 142 -12.08 12.10 -4.33
N LEU A 143 -12.11 11.87 -3.01
CA LEU A 143 -13.12 11.06 -2.33
C LEU A 143 -14.48 11.78 -2.22
N ALA A 144 -14.61 12.97 -2.84
CA ALA A 144 -15.82 13.78 -2.89
C ALA A 144 -16.46 14.01 -1.52
N THR A 145 -15.62 14.28 -0.51
CA THR A 145 -16.06 14.42 0.88
C THR A 145 -16.95 15.66 1.03
N THR A 146 -18.24 15.47 1.27
CA THR A 146 -19.20 16.56 1.48
C THR A 146 -19.18 17.15 2.89
N SER A 147 -18.50 16.49 3.84
CA SER A 147 -18.43 16.89 5.25
C SER A 147 -16.99 16.84 5.78
N GLU A 148 -16.14 17.76 5.30
CA GLU A 148 -14.75 17.88 5.81
C GLU A 148 -14.72 18.25 7.31
N GLU A 149 -15.73 18.96 7.81
CA GLU A 149 -15.81 19.36 9.22
C GLU A 149 -15.89 18.16 10.17
N SER A 150 -16.66 17.12 9.82
CA SER A 150 -16.75 15.90 10.62
C SER A 150 -15.39 15.17 10.71
N LEU A 151 -14.55 15.31 9.67
CA LEU A 151 -13.22 14.70 9.65
C LEU A 151 -12.20 15.42 10.55
N LEU A 152 -12.46 16.67 10.98
CA LEU A 152 -11.59 17.41 11.89
C LEU A 152 -11.45 16.68 13.23
N PHE A 153 -12.52 16.04 13.69
CA PHE A 153 -12.55 15.36 15.00
C PHE A 153 -12.62 13.84 14.89
N THR A 154 -12.70 13.30 13.66
CA THR A 154 -12.62 11.86 13.43
C THR A 154 -11.17 11.41 13.63
N PRO A 155 -10.88 10.43 14.50
CA PRO A 155 -9.54 9.84 14.62
C PRO A 155 -9.20 9.01 13.37
N MET A 156 -7.91 9.01 13.02
CA MET A 156 -7.34 8.05 12.08
C MET A 156 -7.50 6.63 12.63
N VAL A 157 -7.52 5.66 11.71
CA VAL A 157 -7.45 4.24 12.06
C VAL A 157 -6.05 3.68 11.87
N ASP A 158 -5.79 2.54 12.51
CA ASP A 158 -4.59 1.74 12.35
C ASP A 158 -4.84 0.63 11.30
N SER A 159 -4.33 0.84 10.09
CA SER A 159 -4.43 -0.11 8.98
C SER A 159 -3.48 -1.30 9.09
N SER A 160 -2.57 -1.32 10.09
CA SER A 160 -1.63 -2.43 10.29
C SER A 160 -2.31 -3.71 10.76
N ARG A 161 -3.54 -3.60 11.30
CA ARG A 161 -4.34 -4.73 11.78
C ARG A 161 -5.83 -4.46 11.57
N LEU A 162 -6.50 -5.36 10.87
CA LEU A 162 -7.89 -5.21 10.44
C LEU A 162 -8.61 -6.56 10.49
N ILE A 163 -9.83 -6.60 11.01
CA ILE A 163 -10.74 -7.73 10.79
C ILE A 163 -11.81 -7.27 9.81
N VAL A 164 -11.98 -7.98 8.70
CA VAL A 164 -12.88 -7.57 7.61
C VAL A 164 -13.77 -8.74 7.19
N TYR A 165 -15.08 -8.51 7.14
CA TYR A 165 -16.08 -9.44 6.63
C TYR A 165 -16.62 -8.95 5.28
N ASN A 166 -16.86 -9.90 4.37
CA ASN A 166 -17.40 -9.65 3.04
C ASN A 166 -18.92 -9.42 3.09
N THR A 167 -19.34 -8.32 3.72
CA THR A 167 -20.73 -7.87 3.66
C THR A 167 -20.92 -6.95 2.45
N ALA A 168 -22.14 -6.88 1.92
CA ALA A 168 -22.43 -5.99 0.80
C ALA A 168 -22.12 -4.52 1.13
N ALA A 169 -22.33 -4.10 2.38
CA ALA A 169 -22.02 -2.77 2.86
C ALA A 169 -20.50 -2.51 2.87
N VAL A 170 -19.72 -3.42 3.47
CA VAL A 170 -18.25 -3.28 3.54
C VAL A 170 -17.63 -3.31 2.14
N SER A 171 -18.04 -4.25 1.29
CA SER A 171 -17.49 -4.38 -0.05
C SER A 171 -17.80 -3.17 -0.94
N ARG A 172 -19.04 -2.64 -0.89
CA ARG A 172 -19.44 -1.50 -1.74
C ARG A 172 -18.96 -0.15 -1.23
N ASN A 173 -19.04 0.09 0.09
CA ASN A 173 -18.83 1.41 0.66
C ASN A 173 -17.42 1.62 1.21
N ILE A 174 -16.63 0.54 1.39
CA ILE A 174 -15.29 0.62 1.97
C ILE A 174 -14.26 0.01 1.02
N LEU A 175 -14.29 -1.31 0.78
CA LEU A 175 -13.22 -1.97 0.02
C LEU A 175 -13.13 -1.51 -1.44
N LEU A 176 -14.26 -1.43 -2.13
CA LEU A 176 -14.29 -0.95 -3.52
C LEU A 176 -13.74 0.48 -3.69
N PRO A 177 -14.22 1.50 -2.95
CA PRO A 177 -13.65 2.85 -3.07
C PRO A 177 -12.21 2.94 -2.58
N TRP A 178 -11.81 2.12 -1.59
CA TRP A 178 -10.42 2.06 -1.13
C TRP A 178 -9.48 1.55 -2.23
N VAL A 179 -9.85 0.45 -2.90
CA VAL A 179 -9.15 -0.06 -4.08
C VAL A 179 -9.14 0.96 -5.21
N LYS A 180 -10.27 1.63 -5.51
CA LYS A 180 -10.32 2.67 -6.55
C LYS A 180 -9.35 3.82 -6.27
N CYS A 181 -9.24 4.26 -5.01
CA CYS A 181 -8.27 5.29 -4.63
C CYS A 181 -6.83 4.80 -4.82
N THR A 182 -6.52 3.59 -4.33
CA THR A 182 -5.21 2.96 -4.50
C THR A 182 -4.75 2.89 -5.96
N LEU A 183 -5.65 2.59 -6.88
CA LEU A 183 -5.32 2.46 -8.31
C LEU A 183 -5.10 3.81 -9.00
N LYS A 184 -5.32 4.93 -8.30
CA LYS A 184 -5.20 6.28 -8.84
C LYS A 184 -4.15 7.04 -8.06
N HIS A 185 -3.01 7.29 -8.71
CA HIS A 185 -1.87 7.98 -8.10
C HIS A 185 -2.32 9.28 -7.41
N ASP A 186 -3.09 10.12 -8.10
CA ASP A 186 -3.55 11.40 -7.56
C ASP A 186 -4.52 11.30 -6.37
N CYS A 187 -5.13 10.13 -6.14
CA CYS A 187 -5.90 9.88 -4.94
C CYS A 187 -4.99 9.43 -3.79
N ILE A 188 -4.25 8.35 -4.01
CA ILE A 188 -3.47 7.68 -2.95
C ILE A 188 -2.23 8.49 -2.53
N GLN A 189 -1.58 9.13 -3.50
CA GLN A 189 -0.38 9.94 -3.39
C GLN A 189 -0.54 11.26 -4.18
N PRO A 190 -1.41 12.19 -3.74
CA PRO A 190 -1.56 13.45 -4.44
C PRO A 190 -0.24 14.25 -4.47
N LEU A 191 -0.03 15.06 -5.50
CA LEU A 191 1.16 15.94 -5.58
C LEU A 191 1.29 16.80 -4.31
N GLY A 192 2.48 16.76 -3.69
CA GLY A 192 2.79 17.42 -2.42
C GLY A 192 2.53 16.57 -1.17
N ALA A 193 1.97 15.37 -1.31
CA ALA A 193 1.93 14.40 -0.23
C ALA A 193 3.32 13.83 0.06
N GLN A 194 3.60 13.60 1.33
CA GLN A 194 4.86 13.05 1.83
C GLN A 194 4.60 12.31 3.15
N SER A 195 5.33 11.25 3.43
CA SER A 195 5.14 10.44 4.65
C SER A 195 5.83 11.05 5.88
N VAL A 196 6.72 12.02 5.67
CA VAL A 196 7.58 12.61 6.71
C VAL A 196 7.31 14.11 6.89
N GLY A 197 7.89 14.70 7.93
CA GLY A 197 7.80 16.13 8.18
C GLY A 197 6.45 16.59 8.76
N CYS A 198 5.72 15.69 9.42
CA CYS A 198 4.48 16.01 10.12
C CYS A 198 4.70 17.08 11.19
N ARG A 199 3.92 18.16 11.13
CA ARG A 199 3.98 19.28 12.09
C ARG A 199 2.77 19.29 13.02
N PHE A 200 2.83 18.46 14.06
CA PHE A 200 1.82 18.39 15.13
C PHE A 200 2.01 19.44 16.23
N ASP A 201 3.15 20.14 16.21
CA ASP A 201 3.46 21.29 17.04
C ASP A 201 2.56 22.50 16.72
N LYS A 202 2.09 22.60 15.47
CA LYS A 202 1.19 23.66 15.02
C LYS A 202 -0.23 23.43 15.53
N LYS A 203 -0.83 24.49 16.07
CA LYS A 203 -2.24 24.50 16.48
C LYS A 203 -3.12 25.14 15.37
N PRO A 204 -4.37 24.67 15.19
CA PRO A 204 -4.95 23.49 15.83
C PRO A 204 -4.40 22.16 15.26
N VAL A 205 -4.18 21.17 16.13
CA VAL A 205 -3.54 19.87 15.79
C VAL A 205 -4.36 19.06 14.78
N TYR A 206 -5.66 19.31 14.69
CA TYR A 206 -6.55 18.61 13.78
C TYR A 206 -6.43 19.06 12.31
N ARG A 207 -5.69 20.13 12.01
CA ARG A 207 -5.47 20.56 10.62
C ARG A 207 -4.34 19.76 9.98
N TYR A 208 -4.37 19.71 8.64
CA TYR A 208 -3.35 19.02 7.85
C TYR A 208 -1.93 19.37 8.32
N SER A 209 -1.22 18.35 8.77
CA SER A 209 0.08 18.48 9.45
C SER A 209 1.25 18.63 8.47
N GLY A 210 1.00 18.51 7.16
CA GLY A 210 2.05 18.55 6.13
C GLY A 210 2.59 17.17 5.74
N CYS A 211 2.09 16.09 6.35
CA CYS A 211 2.36 14.72 5.96
C CYS A 211 1.07 13.94 5.70
N HIS A 212 1.18 12.81 5.00
CA HIS A 212 0.05 12.07 4.45
C HIS A 212 0.15 10.59 4.77
N GLY A 213 -0.94 9.99 5.26
CA GLY A 213 -1.02 8.58 5.64
C GLY A 213 -1.41 7.61 4.52
N HIS A 214 -1.47 8.07 3.27
CA HIS A 214 -1.69 7.23 2.08
C HIS A 214 -2.96 6.37 2.15
N ASP A 215 -2.82 5.04 2.04
CA ASP A 215 -3.94 4.11 2.07
C ASP A 215 -4.70 4.16 3.41
N THR A 216 -4.00 4.37 4.53
CA THR A 216 -4.59 4.55 5.86
C THR A 216 -5.47 5.80 5.92
N SER A 217 -5.06 6.89 5.26
CA SER A 217 -5.87 8.10 5.17
C SER A 217 -7.14 7.86 4.36
N ALA A 218 -7.01 7.18 3.22
CA ALA A 218 -8.18 6.80 2.41
C ALA A 218 -9.14 5.90 3.21
N LEU A 219 -8.61 4.88 3.91
CA LEU A 219 -9.42 4.00 4.76
C LEU A 219 -10.15 4.78 5.85
N SER A 220 -9.46 5.66 6.55
CA SER A 220 -10.03 6.42 7.67
C SER A 220 -11.16 7.34 7.20
N VAL A 221 -10.98 8.02 6.06
CA VAL A 221 -12.03 8.82 5.43
C VAL A 221 -13.24 7.96 5.08
N LEU A 222 -13.02 6.84 4.38
CA LEU A 222 -14.09 5.95 3.91
C LEU A 222 -14.88 5.34 5.08
N LEU A 223 -14.21 4.94 6.15
CA LEU A 223 -14.85 4.46 7.37
C LEU A 223 -15.69 5.55 8.03
N GLY A 224 -15.16 6.78 8.13
CA GLY A 224 -15.90 7.93 8.62
C GLY A 224 -17.22 8.12 7.88
N PHE A 225 -17.20 8.12 6.54
CA PHE A 225 -18.44 8.24 5.76
C PHE A 225 -19.36 7.03 5.88
N ALA A 226 -18.84 5.81 5.78
CA ALA A 226 -19.62 4.58 5.83
C ALA A 226 -20.38 4.41 7.17
N PHE A 227 -19.79 4.90 8.26
CA PHE A 227 -20.34 4.79 9.62
C PHE A 227 -20.82 6.13 10.19
N LYS A 228 -21.03 7.14 9.34
CA LYS A 228 -21.54 8.48 9.76
C LYS A 228 -20.74 9.10 10.91
N PHE A 229 -19.43 8.88 10.88
CA PHE A 229 -18.45 9.36 11.85
C PHE A 229 -18.61 8.79 13.27
N ASP A 230 -19.44 7.76 13.44
CA ASP A 230 -19.48 6.96 14.67
C ASP A 230 -18.29 5.99 14.70
N THR A 231 -17.22 6.43 15.35
CA THR A 231 -15.98 5.66 15.40
C THR A 231 -16.09 4.39 16.23
N ASP A 232 -17.02 4.30 17.19
CA ASP A 232 -17.21 3.08 17.99
C ASP A 232 -17.80 1.95 17.17
N SER A 233 -18.44 2.25 16.03
CA SER A 233 -19.01 1.27 15.12
C SER A 233 -17.99 0.52 14.26
N TYR A 234 -16.74 1.00 14.14
CA TYR A 234 -15.72 0.35 13.31
C TYR A 234 -14.33 0.28 13.94
N SER A 235 -14.12 0.95 15.06
CA SER A 235 -12.82 0.97 15.73
C SER A 235 -12.95 0.78 17.23
N ILE A 236 -11.93 0.18 17.83
CA ILE A 236 -11.76 0.17 19.28
C ILE A 236 -10.66 1.16 19.66
N GLN A 237 -10.81 1.74 20.85
CA GLN A 237 -9.72 2.52 21.42
C GLN A 237 -8.52 1.59 21.59
N GLN A 238 -7.33 2.06 21.23
CA GLN A 238 -6.12 1.41 21.68
C GLN A 238 -6.10 1.56 23.20
N GLU A 239 -6.63 0.57 23.92
CA GLU A 239 -6.29 0.44 25.33
C GLU A 239 -4.75 0.36 25.43
N VAL A 240 -4.21 0.61 26.61
CA VAL A 240 -2.82 0.24 26.95
C VAL A 240 -2.68 -1.31 26.98
N THR A 241 -3.36 -2.02 26.08
CA THR A 241 -3.06 -3.41 25.74
C THR A 241 -1.70 -3.38 25.06
N LYS A 242 -0.72 -3.98 25.74
CA LYS A 242 0.68 -4.13 25.34
C LYS A 242 0.80 -4.94 24.03
N VAL A 243 0.34 -4.40 22.91
CA VAL A 243 0.83 -4.79 21.60
C VAL A 243 2.05 -3.91 21.38
N ARG A 244 3.22 -4.45 21.76
CA ARG A 244 4.49 -3.82 21.42
C ARG A 244 4.71 -4.04 19.93
N GLY A 245 4.80 -2.94 19.16
CA GLY A 245 5.62 -2.96 17.96
C GLY A 245 7.06 -3.28 18.35
N PHE A 246 7.80 -3.89 17.43
CA PHE A 246 9.21 -4.24 17.65
C PHE A 246 10.05 -3.04 18.12
#